data_AF-K9Z2W1-F1
#
_entry.id   AF-K9Z2W1-F1
#
_cell.length_a   1.000
_cell.length_b   1.000
_cell.length_c   1.000
_cell.angle_alpha   90.00
_cell.angle_beta   90.00
_cell.angle_gamma   90.00
#
_symmetry.space_group_name_H-M   'P 1'
#
loop_
_entity.id
_entity.type
_entity.pdbx_description
1 polymer ?
#
loop_
_entity_poly.entity_id
_entity_poly.type
_entity_poly.pdbx_seq_one_letter_code
_entity_poly.pdbx_strand_id
1 'polypeptide(L)'
;MPTIKFIKENKEVVAADGANLREKALQNNIDIYKWRGKLINCGGYGQCATCVVEIVEGMENLSPKTDFETRKLKKKPENYRLACQTLVNGPISVNTKP
;
A
#
# COMPACT_ATOMS: atom_id res chain seq x y z
N MET A 1 1.95 -16.63 -7.65
CA MET A 1 2.01 -16.04 -6.30
C MET A 1 2.90 -14.81 -6.34
N PRO A 2 2.32 -13.61 -6.32
CA PRO A 2 3.08 -12.36 -6.32
C PRO A 2 3.91 -12.19 -5.05
N THR A 3 5.01 -11.46 -5.17
CA THR A 3 5.87 -11.09 -4.04
C THR A 3 5.78 -9.59 -3.80
N ILE A 4 5.59 -9.18 -2.55
CA ILE A 4 5.62 -7.80 -2.11
C ILE A 4 6.93 -7.57 -1.36
N LYS A 5 7.84 -6.77 -1.94
CA LYS A 5 9.09 -6.38 -1.31
C LYS A 5 8.95 -5.05 -0.60
N PHE A 6 9.07 -5.04 0.72
CA PHE A 6 9.08 -3.84 1.54
C PHE A 6 10.53 -3.40 1.75
N ILE A 7 10.93 -2.36 1.00
CA ILE A 7 12.35 -1.99 0.83
C ILE A 7 12.96 -1.51 2.16
N LYS A 8 12.25 -0.63 2.90
CA LYS A 8 12.75 -0.08 4.16
C LYS A 8 12.88 -1.11 5.26
N GLU A 9 12.01 -2.11 5.25
CA GLU A 9 11.99 -3.21 6.21
C GLU A 9 12.87 -4.38 5.78
N ASN A 10 13.49 -4.32 4.59
CA ASN A 10 14.25 -5.41 3.97
C ASN A 10 13.53 -6.77 4.07
N LYS A 11 12.23 -6.77 3.76
CA LYS A 11 11.36 -7.93 3.94
C LYS A 11 10.56 -8.21 2.69
N GLU A 12 10.49 -9.48 2.32
CA GLU A 12 9.66 -9.97 1.23
C GLU A 12 8.51 -10.80 1.77
N VAL A 13 7.32 -10.60 1.21
CA VAL A 13 6.08 -11.25 1.60
C VAL A 13 5.46 -11.89 0.38
N VAL A 14 5.22 -13.19 0.45
CA VAL A 14 4.45 -13.90 -0.57
C VAL A 14 2.96 -13.60 -0.39
N ALA A 15 2.29 -13.26 -1.48
CA ALA A 15 0.89 -12.95 -1.53
C ALA A 15 0.17 -13.84 -2.56
N ALA A 16 -1.12 -14.03 -2.35
CA ALA A 16 -2.00 -14.56 -3.39
C ALA A 16 -2.33 -13.43 -4.40
N ASP A 17 -2.72 -13.80 -5.61
CA ASP A 17 -3.23 -12.84 -6.58
C ASP A 17 -4.47 -12.13 -6.02
N GLY A 18 -4.54 -10.80 -6.21
CA GLY A 18 -5.58 -9.96 -5.66
C GLY A 18 -5.45 -9.66 -4.16
N ALA A 19 -4.33 -9.97 -3.51
CA ALA A 19 -4.15 -9.71 -2.08
C ALA A 19 -4.16 -8.20 -1.76
N ASN A 20 -4.80 -7.83 -0.66
CA ASN A 20 -4.81 -6.46 -0.17
C ASN A 20 -3.45 -6.08 0.44
N LEU A 21 -2.84 -5.01 -0.07
CA LEU A 21 -1.49 -4.60 0.33
C LEU A 21 -1.40 -4.21 1.82
N ARG A 22 -2.40 -3.49 2.37
CA ARG A 22 -2.41 -3.13 3.79
C ARG A 22 -2.49 -4.36 4.67
N GLU A 23 -3.42 -5.27 4.39
CA GLU A 23 -3.59 -6.48 5.21
C GLU A 23 -2.33 -7.32 5.21
N LYS A 24 -1.70 -7.51 4.03
CA LYS A 24 -0.44 -8.26 3.93
C LYS A 24 0.70 -7.61 4.69
N ALA A 25 0.81 -6.28 4.65
CA ALA A 25 1.80 -5.56 5.45
C ALA A 25 1.58 -5.83 6.95
N LEU A 26 0.36 -5.62 7.46
CA LEU A 26 0.05 -5.77 8.88
C LEU A 26 0.18 -7.21 9.38
N GLN A 27 -0.28 -8.20 8.61
CA GLN A 27 -0.11 -9.63 8.89
C GLN A 27 1.36 -10.03 9.04
N ASN A 28 2.26 -9.29 8.38
CA ASN A 28 3.70 -9.51 8.41
C ASN A 28 4.44 -8.56 9.35
N ASN A 29 3.74 -7.88 10.26
CA ASN A 29 4.30 -6.93 11.21
C ASN A 29 5.04 -5.75 10.56
N ILE A 30 4.59 -5.34 9.37
CA ILE A 30 5.16 -4.21 8.62
C ILE A 30 4.31 -2.98 8.90
N ASP A 31 4.88 -2.05 9.66
CA ASP A 31 4.22 -0.82 10.04
C ASP A 31 4.26 0.20 8.89
N ILE A 32 3.10 0.44 8.28
CA ILE A 32 2.93 1.39 7.17
C ILE A 32 2.45 2.78 7.63
N TYR A 33 2.23 2.98 8.93
CA TYR A 33 1.64 4.21 9.46
C TYR A 33 2.68 5.11 10.11
N LYS A 34 2.68 6.40 9.74
CA LYS A 34 3.33 7.44 10.56
C LYS A 34 2.58 7.57 11.90
N TRP A 35 3.21 8.16 12.91
CA TRP A 35 2.69 8.24 14.29
C TRP A 35 1.21 8.68 14.36
N ARG A 36 0.84 9.79 13.71
CA ARG A 36 -0.57 10.24 13.66
C ARG A 36 -1.49 9.19 13.03
N GLY A 37 -1.06 8.56 11.94
CA GLY A 37 -1.83 7.53 11.24
C GLY A 37 -2.16 6.33 12.10
N LYS A 38 -1.33 5.98 13.09
CA LYS A 38 -1.62 4.88 14.03
C LYS A 38 -2.87 5.17 14.87
N LEU A 39 -3.11 6.44 15.20
CA LEU A 39 -4.22 6.87 16.05
C LEU A 39 -5.52 7.09 15.26
N ILE A 40 -5.42 7.57 14.02
CA ILE A 40 -6.58 8.06 13.24
C ILE A 40 -6.82 7.29 11.94
N ASN A 41 -6.19 6.14 11.73
CA ASN A 41 -6.48 5.35 10.53
C ASN A 41 -7.92 4.82 10.55
N CYS A 42 -8.53 4.76 9.38
CA CYS A 42 -9.91 4.29 9.21
C CYS A 42 -9.99 2.75 9.09
N GLY A 43 -9.07 1.99 9.67
CA GLY A 43 -9.12 0.52 9.65
C GLY A 43 -9.04 -0.17 8.28
N GLY A 44 -8.87 0.57 7.18
CA GLY A 44 -8.88 0.04 5.81
C GLY A 44 -10.08 0.44 4.96
N TYR A 45 -11.03 1.21 5.48
CA TYR A 45 -12.27 1.60 4.77
C TYR A 45 -12.10 2.66 3.66
N GLY A 46 -10.88 3.06 3.30
CA GLY A 46 -10.65 4.03 2.22
C GLY A 46 -11.16 5.45 2.51
N GLN A 47 -10.97 5.97 3.73
CA GLN A 47 -11.51 7.28 4.14
C GLN A 47 -10.48 8.27 4.74
N CYS A 48 -9.33 7.80 5.20
CA CYS A 48 -8.38 8.65 5.95
C CYS A 48 -7.08 9.01 5.20
N ALA A 49 -6.74 8.29 4.12
CA ALA A 49 -5.48 8.41 3.39
C ALA A 49 -4.19 8.23 4.24
N THR A 50 -4.27 7.67 5.45
CA THR A 50 -3.10 7.53 6.34
C THR A 50 -2.22 6.32 6.03
N CYS A 51 -2.73 5.34 5.29
CA CYS A 51 -1.99 4.15 4.83
C CYS A 51 -1.30 4.41 3.47
N VAL A 52 -0.80 5.61 3.24
CA VAL A 52 -0.10 5.95 2.00
C VAL A 52 1.22 5.19 1.93
N VAL A 53 1.49 4.61 0.77
CA VAL A 53 2.73 3.93 0.44
C VAL A 53 3.18 4.39 -0.94
N GLU A 54 4.48 4.26 -1.19
CA GLU A 54 5.07 4.50 -2.49
C GLU A 54 5.37 3.15 -3.15
N ILE A 55 4.92 2.98 -4.38
CA ILE A 55 5.26 1.81 -5.19
C ILE A 55 6.47 2.19 -6.04
N VAL A 56 7.60 1.52 -5.79
CA VAL A 56 8.86 1.79 -6.47
C VAL A 56 8.93 1.03 -7.78
N GLU A 57 8.35 -0.17 -7.84
CA GLU A 57 8.33 -1.05 -9.01
C GLU A 57 7.02 -1.85 -9.06
N GLY A 58 6.58 -2.22 -10.26
CA GLY A 58 5.40 -3.07 -10.48
C GLY A 58 4.06 -2.35 -10.35
N MET A 59 3.98 -1.06 -10.73
CA MET A 59 2.74 -0.29 -10.69
C MET A 59 1.63 -0.89 -11.58
N GLU A 60 2.02 -1.50 -12.69
CA GLU A 60 1.17 -2.23 -13.63
C GLU A 60 0.55 -3.50 -13.03
N ASN A 61 1.12 -4.02 -11.94
CA ASN A 61 0.66 -5.24 -11.27
C ASN A 61 -0.42 -4.95 -10.20
N LEU A 62 -0.98 -3.75 -10.18
CA LEU A 62 -1.91 -3.31 -9.15
C LEU A 62 -3.34 -3.14 -9.70
N SER A 63 -4.33 -3.23 -8.82
CA SER A 63 -5.68 -2.76 -9.16
C SER A 63 -5.65 -1.28 -9.58
N PRO A 64 -6.59 -0.86 -10.45
CA PRO A 64 -6.81 0.56 -10.74
C PRO A 64 -6.99 1.37 -9.45
N LYS A 65 -6.61 2.65 -9.50
CA LYS A 65 -6.88 3.57 -8.39
C LYS A 65 -8.38 3.76 -8.22
N THR A 66 -8.83 3.80 -6.97
CA THR A 66 -10.23 4.18 -6.68
C THR A 66 -10.43 5.69 -6.81
N ASP A 67 -11.67 6.15 -6.96
CA ASP A 67 -11.99 7.60 -6.98
C ASP A 67 -11.53 8.31 -5.71
N PHE A 68 -11.53 7.61 -4.58
CA PHE A 68 -11.01 8.14 -3.33
C PHE A 68 -9.49 8.34 -3.39
N GLU A 69 -8.74 7.34 -3.89
CA GLU A 69 -7.29 7.47 -4.12
C GLU A 69 -7.01 8.64 -5.06
N THR A 70 -7.68 8.70 -6.22
CA THR A 70 -7.50 9.75 -7.23
C THR A 70 -7.71 11.15 -6.64
N ARG A 71 -8.78 11.34 -5.85
CA ARG A 71 -9.05 12.64 -5.20
C ARG A 71 -8.04 12.98 -4.11
N LYS A 72 -7.70 12.03 -3.23
CA LYS A 72 -6.83 12.30 -2.07
C LYS A 72 -5.35 12.40 -2.43
N LEU A 73 -4.91 11.67 -3.45
CA LEU A 73 -3.51 11.64 -3.90
C LEU A 73 -3.23 12.57 -5.08
N LYS A 74 -4.20 13.38 -5.53
CA LYS A 74 -4.07 14.30 -6.68
C LYS A 74 -2.82 15.20 -6.71
N LYS A 75 -2.26 15.54 -5.54
CA LYS A 75 -1.05 16.38 -5.39
C LYS A 75 0.19 15.59 -4.95
N LYS A 76 0.16 14.27 -5.09
CA LYS A 76 1.25 13.35 -4.74
C LYS A 76 1.83 12.74 -6.02
N PRO A 77 3.04 12.17 -5.95
CA PRO A 77 3.59 11.40 -7.07
C PRO A 77 2.63 10.30 -7.53
N GLU A 78 2.60 10.03 -8.83
CA GLU A 78 1.67 9.07 -9.45
C GLU A 78 1.80 7.64 -8.92
N ASN A 79 3.00 7.29 -8.47
CA ASN A 79 3.32 5.99 -7.89
C ASN A 79 2.90 5.84 -6.41
N TYR A 80 2.23 6.85 -5.83
CA TYR A 80 1.68 6.73 -4.50
C TYR A 80 0.33 6.01 -4.56
N ARG A 81 0.12 5.13 -3.58
CA ARG A 81 -1.10 4.35 -3.42
C ARG A 81 -1.57 4.41 -1.97
N LEU A 82 -2.87 4.20 -1.77
CA LEU A 82 -3.40 3.85 -0.46
C LEU A 82 -3.36 2.33 -0.33
N ALA A 83 -2.52 1.81 0.55
CA ALA A 83 -2.31 0.37 0.70
C ALA A 83 -3.62 -0.40 0.95
N CYS A 84 -4.61 0.21 1.64
CA CYS A 84 -5.90 -0.43 1.88
C CYS A 84 -6.81 -0.54 0.65
N GLN A 85 -6.55 0.22 -0.40
CA GLN A 85 -7.33 0.23 -1.65
C GLN A 85 -6.59 -0.45 -2.80
N THR A 86 -5.41 -1.00 -2.52
CA THR A 86 -4.52 -1.58 -3.52
C THR A 86 -4.57 -3.10 -3.44
N LEU A 87 -4.98 -3.74 -4.53
CA LEU A 87 -4.86 -5.19 -4.70
C LEU A 87 -3.61 -5.48 -5.53
N VAL A 88 -2.85 -6.51 -5.13
CA VAL A 88 -1.58 -6.90 -5.75
C VAL A 88 -1.79 -8.16 -6.59
N ASN A 89 -1.51 -8.07 -7.90
CA ASN A 89 -1.71 -9.13 -8.90
C ASN A 89 -0.39 -9.58 -9.55
N GLY A 90 0.75 -9.13 -9.03
CA GLY A 90 2.09 -9.39 -9.57
C GLY A 90 3.17 -8.86 -8.61
N PRO A 91 4.46 -9.10 -8.91
CA PRO A 91 5.55 -8.65 -8.06
C PRO A 91 5.61 -7.12 -7.96
N ILE A 92 5.83 -6.59 -6.75
CA ILE A 92 5.96 -5.16 -6.50
C ILE A 92 7.04 -4.86 -5.45
N SER A 93 7.61 -3.65 -5.54
CA SER A 93 8.52 -3.09 -4.54
C SER A 93 7.87 -1.86 -3.91
N VAL A 94 7.88 -1.79 -2.57
CA VAL A 94 7.12 -0.80 -1.79
C VAL A 94 8.03 -0.08 -0.80
N ASN A 95 7.96 1.25 -0.82
CA ASN A 95 8.48 2.12 0.23
C ASN A 95 7.35 2.46 1.21
N THR A 96 7.51 2.03 2.47
CA THR A 96 6.57 2.37 3.53
C THR A 96 6.76 3.82 3.99
N LYS A 97 5.70 4.46 4.48
CA LYS A 97 5.76 5.80 5.09
C LYS A 97 6.55 6.83 4.24
N PRO A 98 6.25 6.99 2.94
CA PRO A 98 6.92 7.99 2.12
C PRO A 98 6.64 9.41 2.62
#